data_AF-A5V1F0-F1
#
_entry.id   AF-A5V1F0-F1
#
_cell.length_a   1.000
_cell.length_b   1.000
_cell.length_c   1.000
_cell.angle_alpha   90.00
_cell.angle_beta   90.00
_cell.angle_gamma   90.00
#
_symmetry.space_group_name_H-M   'P 1'
#
loop_
_entity.id
_entity.type
_entity.pdbx_description
1 polymer ?
#
loop_
_entity_poly.entity_id
_entity_poly.type
_entity_poly.pdbx_seq_one_letter_code
_entity_poly.pdbx_strand_id
1 'polypeptide(L)'
;MRDKVRNRQYVKTLHAEEEMSDDELTIFDVERGILTGEIVERQKDAQTGEWKYLVRGHTVTGDDIAVVGNIGLTGKLVIITVYRL
;
A
#
# COMPACT_ATOMS: atom_id res chain seq x y z
N MET A 1 -1.94 -9.58 -1.72
CA MET A 1 -1.04 -8.45 -1.36
C MET A 1 0.20 -8.91 -0.62
N ARG A 2 0.08 -9.56 0.54
CA ARG A 2 1.26 -10.02 1.32
C ARG A 2 2.28 -10.84 0.51
N ASP A 3 1.82 -11.76 -0.33
CA ASP A 3 2.74 -12.54 -1.18
C ASP A 3 3.47 -11.68 -2.22
N LYS A 4 2.85 -10.60 -2.69
CA LYS A 4 3.49 -9.66 -3.62
C LYS A 4 4.59 -8.86 -2.91
N VAL A 5 4.35 -8.44 -1.67
CA VAL A 5 5.38 -7.80 -0.84
C VAL A 5 6.55 -8.75 -0.57
N ARG A 6 6.27 -9.96 -0.07
CA ARG A 6 7.32 -10.96 0.25
C ARG A 6 8.23 -11.30 -0.94
N ASN A 7 7.67 -11.32 -2.15
CA ASN A 7 8.39 -11.63 -3.38
C ASN A 7 8.90 -10.38 -4.12
N ARG A 8 8.83 -9.18 -3.52
CA ARG A 8 9.21 -7.90 -4.16
C ARG A 8 8.53 -7.67 -5.51
N GLN A 9 7.29 -8.15 -5.64
CA GLN A 9 6.44 -8.00 -6.81
C GLN A 9 5.50 -6.81 -6.66
N TYR A 10 6.06 -5.65 -6.33
CA TYR A 10 5.32 -4.40 -6.20
C TYR A 10 6.04 -3.23 -6.87
N VAL A 11 5.29 -2.17 -7.14
CA VAL A 11 5.77 -0.88 -7.61
C VAL A 11 5.09 0.24 -6.83
N LYS A 12 5.74 1.39 -6.73
CA LYS A 12 5.16 2.62 -6.16
C LYS A 12 4.80 3.56 -7.32
N THR A 13 3.66 4.23 -7.20
CA THR A 13 3.37 5.41 -8.04
C THR A 13 4.27 6.57 -7.62
N LEU A 14 4.40 7.59 -8.47
CA LEU A 14 5.07 8.84 -8.09
C LEU A 14 4.40 9.48 -6.87
N HIS A 15 3.07 9.53 -6.87
CA HIS A 15 2.29 10.07 -5.75
C HIS A 15 2.55 9.32 -4.43
N ALA A 16 2.66 7.99 -4.44
CA ALA A 16 3.02 7.25 -3.24
C ALA A 16 4.44 7.59 -2.74
N GLU A 17 5.39 7.88 -3.65
CA GLU A 17 6.74 8.32 -3.26
C GLU A 17 6.71 9.69 -2.58
N GLU A 18 5.95 10.64 -3.13
CA GLU A 18 5.80 12.00 -2.61
C GLU A 18 5.20 11.96 -1.20
N GLU A 19 4.07 11.28 -1.01
CA GLU A 19 3.41 11.15 0.31
C GLU A 19 4.30 10.42 1.33
N MET A 20 5.02 9.38 0.91
CA MET A 20 6.00 8.72 1.79
C MET A 20 7.10 9.67 2.22
N SER A 21 7.58 10.54 1.34
CA SER A 21 8.61 11.53 1.67
C SER A 21 8.06 12.59 2.63
N ASP A 22 6.84 13.06 2.41
CA ASP A 22 6.19 14.08 3.25
C ASP A 22 5.93 13.56 4.67
N ASP A 23 5.56 12.28 4.82
CA ASP A 23 5.33 11.62 6.11
C ASP A 23 6.56 10.94 6.70
N GLU A 24 7.76 11.13 6.14
CA GLU A 24 9.00 10.47 6.58
C GLU A 24 8.87 8.94 6.70
N LEU A 25 8.18 8.31 5.75
CA LEU A 25 7.97 6.87 5.68
C LEU A 25 8.97 6.22 4.73
N THR A 26 9.58 5.12 5.18
CA THR A 26 10.44 4.30 4.34
C THR A 26 9.63 3.20 3.65
N ILE A 27 10.23 2.55 2.64
CA ILE A 27 9.60 1.37 2.04
C ILE A 27 9.39 0.24 3.07
N PHE A 28 10.23 0.14 4.10
CA PHE A 28 10.10 -0.89 5.12
C PHE A 28 8.86 -0.68 6.00
N ASP A 29 8.46 0.57 6.22
CA ASP A 29 7.23 0.90 6.94
C ASP A 29 6.01 0.44 6.14
N VAL A 30 5.99 0.74 4.84
CA VAL A 30 4.93 0.29 3.93
C VAL A 30 4.85 -1.23 3.84
N GLU A 31 6.00 -1.90 3.67
CA GLU A 31 6.06 -3.37 3.62
C GLU A 31 5.54 -3.98 4.92
N ARG A 32 5.97 -3.46 6.07
CA ARG A 32 5.48 -3.93 7.38
C ARG A 32 3.99 -3.70 7.53
N GLY A 33 3.49 -2.50 7.21
CA GLY A 33 2.07 -2.17 7.23
C GLY A 33 1.23 -3.14 6.41
N ILE A 34 1.68 -3.54 5.22
CA ILE A 34 0.97 -4.53 4.39
C ILE A 34 1.09 -5.95 4.98
N LEU A 35 2.25 -6.32 5.52
CA LEU A 35 2.50 -7.68 6.01
C LEU A 35 1.76 -7.99 7.31
N THR A 36 1.65 -7.03 8.22
CA THR A 36 1.02 -7.20 9.54
C THR A 36 -0.39 -6.60 9.62
N GLY A 37 -0.71 -5.64 8.76
CA GLY A 37 -1.99 -4.95 8.76
C GLY A 37 -3.15 -5.74 8.16
N GLU A 38 -4.33 -5.13 8.19
CA GLU A 38 -5.59 -5.71 7.73
C GLU A 38 -6.24 -4.83 6.65
N ILE A 39 -6.98 -5.47 5.73
CA ILE A 39 -7.77 -4.74 4.74
C ILE A 39 -9.03 -4.24 5.43
N VAL A 40 -9.10 -2.93 5.67
CA VAL A 40 -10.27 -2.30 6.30
C VAL A 40 -11.30 -1.81 5.30
N GLU A 41 -10.91 -1.60 4.04
CA GLU A 41 -11.81 -1.15 2.98
C GLU A 41 -11.45 -1.72 1.61
N ARG A 42 -12.47 -1.88 0.76
CA ARG A 42 -12.33 -2.26 -0.65
C ARG A 42 -13.22 -1.38 -1.50
N GLN A 43 -12.65 -0.77 -2.52
CA GLN A 43 -13.37 0.06 -3.48
C GLN A 43 -13.18 -0.51 -4.87
N LYS A 44 -14.27 -0.66 -5.63
CA LYS A 44 -14.21 -1.05 -7.04
C LYS A 44 -14.35 0.20 -7.89
N ASP A 45 -13.37 0.45 -8.74
CA ASP A 45 -13.47 1.51 -9.73
C ASP A 45 -14.62 1.21 -10.70
N ALA A 46 -15.54 2.16 -10.86
CA ALA A 46 -16.74 1.96 -11.67
C ALA A 46 -16.46 1.94 -13.18
N GLN A 47 -15.36 2.56 -13.62
CA GLN A 47 -15.00 2.65 -15.04
C GLN A 47 -14.09 1.50 -15.46
N THR A 48 -13.05 1.22 -14.67
CA THR A 48 -12.05 0.20 -14.99
C THR A 48 -12.40 -1.17 -14.41
N GLY A 49 -13.27 -1.23 -13.41
CA GLY A 49 -13.60 -2.45 -12.67
C GLY A 49 -12.50 -2.92 -11.72
N GLU A 50 -11.40 -2.17 -11.60
CA GLU A 50 -10.26 -2.52 -10.75
C GLU A 50 -10.59 -2.39 -9.27
N TRP A 51 -10.09 -3.32 -8.47
CA TRP A 51 -10.22 -3.28 -7.02
C TRP A 51 -9.06 -2.55 -6.37
N LYS A 52 -9.37 -1.50 -5.60
CA LYS A 52 -8.47 -0.84 -4.67
C LYS A 52 -8.75 -1.34 -3.25
N TYR A 53 -7.69 -1.44 -2.47
CA TYR A 53 -7.74 -1.96 -1.10
C TYR A 53 -7.04 -0.97 -0.19
N LEU A 54 -7.68 -0.63 0.93
CA LEU A 54 -7.07 0.13 2.03
C LEU A 54 -6.60 -0.85 3.09
N VAL A 55 -5.31 -0.88 3.34
CA VAL A 55 -4.69 -1.66 4.42
C VAL A 55 -4.33 -0.72 5.56
N ARG A 56 -4.79 -1.02 6.77
CA ARG A 56 -4.30 -0.38 8.00
C ARG A 56 -3.33 -1.31 8.70
N GLY A 57 -2.18 -0.79 9.08
CA GLY A 57 -1.16 -1.52 9.81
C GLY A 57 -0.26 -0.57 10.57
N HIS A 58 0.94 -1.04 10.90
CA HIS A 58 1.90 -0.26 11.68
C HIS A 58 3.25 -0.16 10.97
N THR A 59 3.94 0.97 11.16
CA THR A 59 5.33 1.19 10.74
C THR A 59 6.29 0.27 11.48
N VAL A 60 7.58 0.30 11.11
CA VAL A 60 8.64 -0.43 11.83
C VAL A 60 8.75 0.02 13.29
N THR A 61 8.52 1.30 13.55
CA THR A 61 8.50 1.93 14.89
C THR A 61 7.19 1.72 15.66
N GLY A 62 6.12 1.29 14.99
CA GLY A 62 4.83 0.97 15.60
C GLY A 62 3.76 2.04 15.45
N ASP A 63 4.04 3.11 14.69
CA ASP A 63 3.07 4.15 14.37
C ASP A 63 2.02 3.64 13.39
N ASP A 64 0.82 4.21 13.44
CA ASP A 64 -0.28 3.80 12.57
C ASP A 64 -0.10 4.33 11.15
N ILE A 65 -0.29 3.45 10.17
CA ILE A 65 -0.24 3.80 8.74
C ILE A 65 -1.38 3.17 7.96
N ALA A 66 -1.72 3.86 6.88
CA ALA A 66 -2.64 3.42 5.86
C ALA A 66 -1.92 3.29 4.51
N VAL A 67 -2.16 2.18 3.81
CA VAL A 67 -1.62 1.92 2.48
C VAL A 67 -2.77 1.61 1.53
N VAL A 68 -2.85 2.35 0.41
CA VAL A 68 -3.82 2.08 -0.65
C VAL A 68 -3.10 1.44 -1.84
N GLY A 69 -3.64 0.33 -2.32
CA GLY A 69 -3.10 -0.33 -3.52
C GLY A 69 -4.07 -1.24 -4.24
N ASN A 70 -3.68 -1.66 -5.44
CA ASN A 70 -4.40 -2.64 -6.26
C ASN A 70 -3.43 -3.67 -6.86
N ILE A 71 -3.98 -4.77 -7.40
CA ILE A 71 -3.21 -5.69 -8.23
C ILE A 71 -3.40 -5.24 -9.68
N GLY A 72 -2.34 -4.67 -10.26
CA GLY A 72 -2.37 -4.18 -11.64
C GLY A 72 -2.39 -5.33 -12.68
N LEU A 73 -2.55 -4.97 -13.94
CA LEU A 73 -2.65 -5.92 -15.06
C LEU A 73 -1.46 -6.88 -15.19
N THR A 74 -0.26 -6.46 -14.76
CA THR A 74 0.95 -7.30 -14.76
C THR A 74 1.01 -8.28 -13.58
N GLY A 75 -0.02 -8.30 -12.73
CA GLY A 75 -0.06 -9.10 -11.50
C GLY A 75 0.85 -8.58 -10.39
N LYS A 76 1.47 -7.39 -10.55
CA LYS A 76 2.21 -6.70 -9.48
C LYS A 76 1.26 -5.92 -8.58
N LEU A 77 1.61 -5.79 -7.31
CA LEU A 77 0.96 -4.86 -6.41
C LEU A 77 1.40 -3.43 -6.77
N VAL A 78 0.46 -2.55 -7.07
CA VAL A 78 0.71 -1.12 -7.27
C VAL A 78 0.31 -0.42 -5.98
N ILE A 79 1.29 0.22 -5.33
CA ILE A 79 1.07 1.08 -4.17
C ILE A 79 0.73 2.47 -4.71
N ILE A 80 -0.49 2.92 -4.45
CA ILE A 80 -1.09 4.13 -5.06
C ILE A 80 -0.83 5.36 -4.19
N THR A 81 -1.03 5.23 -2.88
CA THR A 81 -0.76 6.26 -1.86
C THR A 81 -0.54 5.59 -0.51
N VAL A 82 0.15 6.28 0.39
CA VAL A 82 0.47 5.86 1.76
C VAL A 82 0.37 7.11 2.64
N TYR A 83 -0.15 7.00 3.85
CA TYR A 83 -0.18 8.10 4.81
C TYR A 83 -0.18 7.59 6.25
N ARG A 84 0.36 8.40 7.18
CA ARG A 84 0.22 8.20 8.64
C ARG A 84 -1.20 8.52 9.10
N LEU A 85 -1.66 7.86 10.15
CA LEU A 85 -2.99 8.06 10.76
C LEU A 85 -2.97 8.97 11.99
#